data_AF-A0A5R9DRW5-F1
#
_entry.id   AF-A0A5R9DRW5-F1
#
_cell.length_a   1.000
_cell.length_b   1.000
_cell.length_c   1.000
_cell.angle_alpha   90.00
_cell.angle_beta   90.00
_cell.angle_gamma   90.00
#
_symmetry.space_group_name_H-M   'P 1'
#
loop_
_entity.id
_entity.type
_entity.pdbx_description
1 polymer ?
#
loop_
_entity_poly.entity_id
_entity_poly.type
_entity_poly.pdbx_seq_one_letter_code
_entity_poly.pdbx_strand_id
1 'polypeptide(L)' 'MIPIEVETRIALFYFRRHLAEDIDLNLSSLLLPYYLDEENKPSADEMVNLAIKFLEQALKEYE' A
#
# COMPACT_ATOMS: atom_id res chain seq x y z
N MET A 1 -23.44 10.45 2.40
CA MET A 1 -22.05 10.25 1.92
C MET A 1 -21.12 10.98 2.84
N ILE A 2 -20.05 10.30 3.27
CA ILE A 2 -18.95 10.93 4.01
C ILE A 2 -18.06 11.64 2.98
N PRO A 3 -17.47 12.82 3.25
CA PRO A 3 -16.52 13.45 2.36
C PRO A 3 -15.29 12.55 2.12
N ILE A 4 -14.77 12.52 0.87
CA ILE A 4 -13.64 11.65 0.49
C ILE A 4 -12.40 11.87 1.36
N GLU A 5 -12.15 13.10 1.81
CA GLU A 5 -11.06 13.42 2.73
C GLU A 5 -11.25 12.72 4.09
N VAL A 6 -12.47 12.75 4.63
CA VAL A 6 -12.79 12.11 5.91
C VAL A 6 -12.66 10.59 5.80
N GLU A 7 -13.16 10.01 4.71
CA GLU A 7 -13.03 8.58 4.43
C GLU A 7 -11.56 8.16 4.30
N THR A 8 -10.75 8.93 3.57
CA THR A 8 -9.32 8.68 3.39
C THR A 8 -8.57 8.68 4.73
N ARG A 9 -8.87 9.65 5.62
CA ARG A 9 -8.23 9.74 6.93
C ARG A 9 -8.60 8.57 7.84
N ILE A 10 -9.86 8.11 7.78
CA ILE A 10 -10.31 6.91 8.49
C ILE A 10 -9.58 5.68 7.95
N ALA A 11 -9.54 5.50 6.62
CA ALA A 11 -8.88 4.36 5.98
C ALA A 11 -7.39 4.29 6.33
N LEU A 12 -6.67 5.42 6.26
CA LEU A 12 -5.24 5.48 6.61
C LEU A 12 -4.99 5.12 8.08
N PHE A 13 -5.85 5.57 9.00
CA PHE A 13 -5.74 5.24 10.41
C PHE A 13 -5.83 3.72 10.64
N TYR A 14 -6.85 3.07 10.07
CA TYR A 14 -7.00 1.62 10.21
C TYR A 14 -5.90 0.85 9.49
N PHE A 15 -5.53 1.27 8.29
CA PHE A 15 -4.45 0.66 7.52
C PHE A 15 -3.16 0.61 8.34
N ARG A 16 -2.71 1.76 8.88
CA ARG A 16 -1.47 1.82 9.68
C ARG A 16 -1.54 1.08 11.01
N ARG A 17 -2.73 0.96 11.61
CA ARG A 17 -2.89 0.35 12.93
C ARG A 17 -3.03 -1.17 12.88
N HIS A 18 -3.57 -1.70 11.79
CA HIS A 18 -3.95 -3.11 11.70
C HIS A 18 -3.14 -3.90 10.66
N LEU A 19 -2.35 -3.25 9.82
CA LEU A 19 -1.41 -3.95 8.96
C LEU A 19 -0.33 -4.62 9.82
N ALA A 20 -0.09 -5.90 9.60
CA ALA A 20 0.98 -6.62 10.28
C ALA A 20 2.33 -5.98 9.92
N GLU A 21 3.23 -5.90 10.90
CA GLU A 21 4.49 -5.15 10.77
C GLU A 21 5.38 -5.69 9.64
N ASP A 22 5.43 -7.01 9.47
CA ASP A 22 6.13 -7.68 8.38
C ASP A 22 5.54 -7.34 7.01
N ILE A 23 4.21 -7.28 6.90
CA ILE A 23 3.53 -6.86 5.66
C ILE A 23 3.84 -5.38 5.34
N ASP A 24 3.85 -4.48 6.34
CA ASP A 24 4.18 -3.05 6.14
C ASP A 24 5.63 -2.87 5.69
N LEU A 25 6.57 -3.59 6.32
CA LEU A 25 7.99 -3.58 5.96
C LEU A 25 8.22 -4.11 4.53
N ASN A 26 7.56 -5.20 4.18
CA ASN A 26 7.68 -5.81 2.85
C ASN A 26 7.05 -4.93 1.77
N LEU A 27 5.88 -4.34 2.04
CA LEU A 27 5.24 -3.41 1.13
C LEU A 27 6.11 -2.15 0.90
N SER A 28 6.70 -1.62 1.97
CA SER A 28 7.62 -0.48 1.88
C SER A 28 8.86 -0.83 1.06
N SER A 29 9.45 -2.01 1.30
CA SER A 29 10.62 -2.49 0.55
C SER A 29 10.32 -2.72 -0.94
N LEU A 30 9.10 -3.17 -1.25
CA LEU A 30 8.63 -3.37 -2.62
C LEU A 30 8.50 -2.04 -3.38
N LEU A 31 7.98 -1.00 -2.72
CA LEU A 31 7.67 0.27 -3.37
C LEU A 31 8.83 1.27 -3.35
N LEU A 32 9.70 1.22 -2.34
CA LEU A 32 10.79 2.19 -2.15
C LEU A 32 11.69 2.40 -3.38
N PRO A 33 12.11 1.36 -4.14
CA PRO A 33 12.95 1.54 -5.32
C PRO A 33 12.35 2.50 -6.35
N TYR A 34 11.02 2.48 -6.52
CA TYR A 34 10.32 3.34 -7.47
C TYR A 34 10.27 4.81 -7.05
N TYR A 35 10.53 5.13 -5.79
CA TYR A 35 10.65 6.51 -5.33
C TYR A 35 12.07 7.04 -5.46
N LEU A 36 13.06 6.16 -5.63
CA LEU A 36 14.47 6.51 -5.77
C LEU A 36 14.93 6.60 -7.23
N ASP A 37 14.30 5.86 -8.13
CA ASP A 37 14.55 5.92 -9.58
C ASP A 37 13.56 6.89 -10.26
N GLU A 38 13.98 8.13 -10.50
CA GLU A 38 13.16 9.14 -11.17
C GLU A 38 13.02 8.91 -12.69
N GLU A 39 13.94 8.18 -13.32
CA GLU A 39 13.92 7.97 -14.78
C GLU A 39 12.93 6.87 -15.19
N ASN A 40 12.79 5.81 -14.37
CA ASN A 40 11.90 4.68 -14.64
C ASN A 40 10.75 4.57 -13.64
N LYS A 41 10.38 5.68 -12.99
CA LYS A 41 9.32 5.72 -12.00
C LYS A 41 7.97 5.33 -12.62
N PRO A 42 7.32 4.23 -12.17
CA PRO A 42 5.97 3.92 -12.60
C PRO A 42 4.98 4.99 -12.13
N SER A 43 3.85 5.06 -12.82
CA SER A 43 2.74 5.92 -12.42
C SER A 43 2.20 5.55 -11.04
N ALA A 44 1.52 6.49 -10.38
CA ALA A 44 0.88 6.22 -9.10
C ALA A 44 -0.09 5.03 -9.18
N ASP A 45 -0.84 4.90 -10.27
CA ASP A 45 -1.79 3.81 -10.48
C ASP A 45 -1.08 2.45 -10.61
N GLU A 46 0.07 2.39 -11.27
CA GLU A 46 0.87 1.17 -11.38
C GLU A 46 1.44 0.75 -10.01
N MET A 47 1.94 1.70 -9.23
CA MET A 47 2.41 1.43 -7.86
C MET A 47 1.28 0.95 -6.95
N VAL A 48 0.09 1.54 -7.06
CA VAL A 48 -1.10 1.10 -6.32
C VAL A 48 -1.50 -0.32 -6.72
N ASN A 49 -1.53 -0.62 -8.01
CA ASN A 49 -1.84 -1.97 -8.50
C ASN A 49 -0.84 -3.02 -8.00
N LEU A 50 0.44 -2.66 -7.93
CA LEU A 50 1.47 -3.53 -7.38
C LEU A 50 1.26 -3.79 -5.87
N ALA A 51 0.97 -2.72 -5.10
CA ALA A 51 0.66 -2.80 -3.69
C ALA A 51 -0.56 -3.68 -3.41
N ILE A 52 -1.64 -3.53 -4.19
CA ILE A 52 -2.87 -4.32 -4.07
C ILE A 52 -2.56 -5.81 -4.29
N LYS A 53 -1.85 -6.16 -5.36
CA LYS A 53 -1.48 -7.56 -5.65
C LYS A 53 -0.69 -8.19 -4.51
N PHE A 54 0.26 -7.45 -3.94
CA PHE A 54 1.03 -7.90 -2.77
C PHE A 54 0.13 -8.14 -1.55
N LEU A 55 -0.76 -7.19 -1.22
CA LEU A 55 -1.66 -7.31 -0.09
C LEU A 55 -2.68 -8.45 -0.26
N GLU A 56 -3.22 -8.64 -1.48
CA GLU A 56 -4.11 -9.76 -1.78
C GLU A 56 -3.42 -11.11 -1.62
N GLN A 57 -2.14 -11.20 -1.99
CA GLN A 57 -1.36 -12.41 -1.76
C GLN A 57 -1.13 -12.64 -0.25
N ALA A 58 -0.71 -11.60 0.47
CA ALA A 58 -0.50 -11.68 1.91
C ALA A 58 -1.78 -12.15 2.64
N LEU A 59 -2.95 -11.61 2.28
CA LEU A 59 -4.22 -12.02 2.89
C LEU A 59 -4.54 -13.52 2.69
N LYS A 60 -4.18 -14.10 1.55
CA LYS A 60 -4.38 -15.55 1.27
C LYS A 60 -3.45 -16.45 2.07
N GLU A 61 -2.28 -15.94 2.46
CA GLU A 61 -1.30 -16.70 3.25
C GLU A 61 -1.64 -16.69 4.77
N TYR A 62 -2.55 -15.79 5.19
CA TYR A 62 -3.06 -15.70 6.57
C TYR A 62 -4.42 -16.40 6.79
N GLU A 63 -5.05 -16.97 5.75
CA GLU A 63 -6.21 -17.87 5.85
C GLU A 63 -5.78 -19.33 6.06
#